data_AF-A0A4R0XAQ7-F1
#
_entry.id   AF-A0A4R0XAQ7-F1
#
_cell.length_a   1.000
_cell.length_b   1.000
_cell.length_c   1.000
_cell.angle_alpha   90.00
_cell.angle_beta   90.00
_cell.angle_gamma   90.00
#
_symmetry.space_group_name_H-M   'P 1'
#
loop_
_entity.id
_entity.type
_entity.pdbx_description
1 polymer ?
#
loop_
_entity_poly.entity_id
_entity_poly.type
_entity_poly.pdbx_seq_one_letter_code
_entity_poly.pdbx_strand_id
1 'polypeptide(L)'
;AAVRAIMHGAMALYLARYLNVPPARIPGEGNDELDDLPADEKTIRTALLDAFDRQRQVDLAARLVARHLTLGHPPLALIATLALAVLREDAGFHAYQMLEAGVRQYSTWGNAGEGRHILIAVARYLAAHSPTERGTLQTADIARRLMRGGEIHQGTGAS
;
A
#
# COMPACT_ATOMS: atom_id res chain seq x y z
N ALA A 1 4.92 -26.21 37.91
CA ALA A 1 4.36 -26.96 36.77
C ALA A 1 3.27 -26.16 36.03
N ALA A 2 2.23 -25.67 36.72
CA ALA A 2 1.10 -24.97 36.11
C ALA A 2 1.47 -23.72 35.28
N VAL A 3 2.31 -22.82 35.82
CA VAL A 3 2.73 -21.59 35.11
C VAL A 3 3.42 -21.92 33.78
N ARG A 4 4.30 -22.94 33.77
CA ARG A 4 4.98 -23.39 32.56
C ARG A 4 3.99 -23.93 31.52
N ALA A 5 3.01 -24.73 31.95
CA ALA A 5 1.97 -25.26 31.07
C ALA A 5 1.09 -24.14 30.46
N ILE A 6 0.70 -23.16 31.26
CA ILE A 6 -0.06 -21.98 30.80
C ILE A 6 0.75 -21.21 29.75
N MET A 7 2.04 -20.96 30.01
CA MET A 7 2.91 -20.25 29.06
C MET A 7 3.06 -21.02 27.73
N HIS A 8 3.28 -22.34 27.78
CA HIS A 8 3.35 -23.14 26.55
C HIS A 8 2.03 -23.12 25.78
N GLY A 9 0.88 -23.22 26.47
CA GLY A 9 -0.43 -23.12 25.84
C GLY A 9 -0.68 -21.75 25.20
N ALA A 10 -0.32 -20.66 25.88
CA ALA A 10 -0.44 -19.31 25.36
C ALA A 10 0.44 -19.09 24.12
N MET A 11 1.68 -19.59 24.12
CA MET A 11 2.56 -19.50 22.95
C MET A 11 2.08 -20.37 21.79
N ALA A 12 1.57 -21.57 22.06
CA ALA A 12 0.98 -22.43 21.03
C ALA A 12 -0.23 -21.77 20.36
N LEU A 13 -1.14 -21.16 21.14
CA LEU A 13 -2.27 -20.40 20.61
C LEU A 13 -1.81 -19.14 19.86
N TYR A 14 -0.85 -18.40 20.39
CA TYR A 14 -0.28 -17.22 19.74
C TYR A 14 0.29 -17.59 18.36
N LEU A 15 1.07 -18.67 18.26
CA LEU A 15 1.66 -19.12 17.00
C LEU A 15 0.61 -19.72 16.04
N ALA A 16 -0.35 -20.48 16.55
CA ALA A 16 -1.38 -21.12 15.74
C ALA A 16 -2.49 -20.17 15.26
N ARG A 17 -2.62 -18.96 15.83
CA ARG A 17 -3.70 -18.02 15.48
C ARG A 17 -3.74 -17.69 13.98
N TYR A 18 -2.58 -17.70 13.33
CA TYR A 18 -2.44 -17.38 11.91
C TYR A 18 -2.80 -18.56 10.99
N LEU A 19 -2.86 -19.79 11.52
CA LEU A 19 -3.22 -20.99 10.75
C LEU A 19 -4.73 -21.11 10.52
N ASN A 20 -5.56 -20.40 11.29
CA ASN A 20 -7.02 -20.38 11.20
C ASN A 20 -7.57 -19.06 10.66
N VAL A 21 -6.77 -18.28 9.93
CA VAL A 21 -7.26 -17.05 9.29
C VAL A 21 -7.88 -17.42 7.94
N PRO A 22 -9.18 -17.13 7.72
CA PRO A 22 -9.80 -17.38 6.42
C PRO A 22 -9.10 -16.55 5.34
N PRO A 23 -9.08 -17.03 4.07
CA PRO A 23 -8.54 -16.26 2.96
C PRO A 23 -9.15 -14.85 2.90
N ALA A 24 -8.32 -13.86 2.62
CA ALA A 24 -8.80 -12.50 2.41
C ALA A 24 -9.78 -12.49 1.22
N ARG A 25 -10.99 -11.97 1.43
CA ARG A 25 -12.02 -11.90 0.40
C ARG A 25 -11.56 -11.06 -0.79
N ILE A 26 -12.05 -11.36 -1.98
CA ILE A 26 -11.78 -10.57 -3.18
C ILE A 26 -12.84 -9.46 -3.24
N PRO A 27 -12.45 -8.18 -3.35
CA PRO A 27 -13.42 -7.09 -3.43
C PRO A 27 -14.33 -7.21 -4.65
N GLY A 28 -15.63 -6.96 -4.48
CA GLY A 28 -16.60 -7.08 -5.56
C GLY A 28 -17.18 -8.51 -5.75
N GLU A 29 -16.77 -9.49 -4.95
CA GLU A 29 -17.36 -10.83 -4.95
C GLU A 29 -18.38 -11.04 -3.83
N GLY A 30 -19.37 -11.92 -4.06
CA GLY A 30 -20.40 -12.24 -3.08
C GLY A 30 -21.31 -11.04 -2.80
N ASN A 31 -21.40 -10.63 -1.53
CA ASN A 31 -22.24 -9.50 -1.09
C ASN A 31 -21.44 -8.19 -0.91
N ASP A 32 -20.17 -8.13 -1.34
CA ASP A 32 -19.36 -6.90 -1.27
C ASP A 32 -19.58 -6.06 -2.53
N GLU A 33 -20.67 -5.28 -2.53
CA GLU A 33 -20.93 -4.31 -3.59
C GLU A 33 -19.92 -3.16 -3.52
N LEU A 34 -19.55 -2.62 -4.70
CA LEU A 34 -18.60 -1.50 -4.82
C LEU A 34 -19.30 -0.18 -5.18
N ASP A 35 -20.62 -0.13 -5.10
CA ASP A 35 -21.43 1.00 -5.55
C ASP A 35 -21.41 2.18 -4.58
N ASP A 36 -20.94 1.97 -3.35
CA ASP A 36 -20.59 3.02 -2.39
C ASP A 36 -19.34 3.80 -2.80
N LEU A 37 -18.55 3.29 -3.75
CA LEU A 37 -17.33 3.93 -4.25
C LEU A 37 -17.57 4.81 -5.48
N PRO A 38 -16.70 5.82 -5.71
CA PRO A 38 -16.76 6.66 -6.90
C PRO A 38 -16.78 5.86 -8.20
N ALA A 39 -17.45 6.39 -9.22
CA ALA A 39 -17.51 5.78 -10.55
C ALA A 39 -16.57 6.46 -11.56
N ASP A 40 -16.23 7.73 -11.36
CA ASP A 40 -15.31 8.46 -12.24
C ASP A 40 -13.87 7.95 -12.10
N GLU A 41 -13.20 7.70 -13.22
CA GLU A 41 -11.84 7.17 -13.28
C GLU A 41 -10.86 8.01 -12.45
N LYS A 42 -10.91 9.34 -12.62
CA LYS A 42 -9.96 10.25 -11.97
C LYS A 42 -10.24 10.31 -10.48
N THR A 43 -11.51 10.36 -10.07
CA THR A 43 -11.90 10.35 -8.65
C THR A 43 -11.44 9.07 -7.95
N ILE A 44 -11.58 7.89 -8.58
CA ILE A 44 -11.09 6.62 -8.01
C ILE A 44 -9.58 6.67 -7.79
N ARG A 45 -8.81 7.13 -8.80
CA ARG A 45 -7.35 7.20 -8.71
C ARG A 45 -6.87 8.23 -7.67
N THR A 46 -7.56 9.35 -7.53
CA THR A 46 -7.29 10.32 -6.46
C THR A 46 -7.57 9.70 -5.09
N ALA A 47 -8.74 9.08 -4.89
CA ALA A 47 -9.09 8.43 -3.63
C ALA A 47 -8.11 7.30 -3.28
N LEU A 48 -7.54 6.62 -4.28
CA LEU A 48 -6.51 5.59 -4.08
C LEU A 48 -5.20 6.19 -3.55
N LEU A 49 -4.77 7.35 -4.07
CA LEU A 49 -3.62 8.06 -3.52
C LEU A 49 -3.88 8.56 -2.09
N ASP A 50 -5.08 9.06 -1.82
CA ASP A 50 -5.50 9.50 -0.47
C ASP A 50 -5.59 8.33 0.52
N ALA A 51 -5.85 7.12 0.03
CA ALA A 51 -5.79 5.91 0.84
C ALA A 51 -4.35 5.57 1.24
N PHE A 52 -3.38 5.72 0.32
CA PHE A 52 -1.96 5.52 0.62
C PHE A 52 -1.36 6.57 1.58
N ASP A 53 -2.01 7.72 1.74
CA ASP A 53 -1.62 8.76 2.71
C ASP A 53 -2.08 8.46 4.15
N ARG A 54 -2.81 7.35 4.37
CA ARG A 54 -3.34 6.97 5.69
C ARG A 54 -2.97 5.52 6.00
N GLN A 55 -2.55 5.27 7.23
CA GLN A 55 -2.28 3.89 7.67
C GLN A 55 -3.56 3.05 7.71
N ARG A 56 -3.39 1.72 7.53
CA ARG A 56 -4.45 0.70 7.64
C ARG A 56 -5.56 0.82 6.59
N GLN A 57 -5.27 1.33 5.40
CA GLN A 57 -6.23 1.43 4.29
C GLN A 57 -6.15 0.27 3.28
N VAL A 58 -5.69 -0.91 3.71
CA VAL A 58 -5.50 -2.10 2.85
C VAL A 58 -6.78 -2.52 2.14
N ASP A 59 -7.90 -2.52 2.86
CA ASP A 59 -9.19 -2.90 2.31
C ASP A 59 -9.73 -1.87 1.31
N LEU A 60 -9.72 -0.59 1.69
CA LEU A 60 -10.14 0.52 0.83
C LEU A 60 -9.34 0.57 -0.48
N ALA A 61 -8.01 0.45 -0.41
CA ALA A 61 -7.15 0.44 -1.60
C ALA A 61 -7.51 -0.72 -2.54
N ALA A 62 -7.76 -1.92 -1.98
CA ALA A 62 -8.18 -3.08 -2.73
C ALA A 62 -9.54 -2.86 -3.42
N ARG A 63 -10.53 -2.34 -2.70
CA ARG A 63 -11.87 -2.05 -3.23
C ARG A 63 -11.83 -0.98 -4.34
N LEU A 64 -11.01 0.06 -4.21
CA LEU A 64 -10.83 1.09 -5.25
C LEU A 64 -10.20 0.54 -6.53
N VAL A 65 -9.19 -0.33 -6.43
CA VAL A 65 -8.61 -1.03 -7.59
C VAL A 65 -9.63 -1.93 -8.26
N ALA A 66 -10.38 -2.72 -7.48
CA ALA A 66 -11.44 -3.56 -8.02
C ALA A 66 -12.52 -2.72 -8.72
N ARG A 67 -12.95 -1.61 -8.11
CA ARG A 67 -13.92 -0.68 -8.69
C ARG A 67 -13.44 -0.12 -10.04
N HIS A 68 -12.18 0.32 -10.12
CA HIS A 68 -11.57 0.83 -11.36
C HIS A 68 -11.64 -0.21 -12.49
N LEU A 69 -11.27 -1.46 -12.18
CA LEU A 69 -11.19 -2.54 -13.18
C LEU A 69 -12.57 -3.07 -13.57
N THR A 70 -13.51 -3.15 -12.63
CA THR A 70 -14.90 -3.60 -12.88
C THR A 70 -15.68 -2.60 -13.74
N LEU A 71 -15.43 -1.30 -13.59
CA LEU A 71 -16.01 -0.27 -14.45
C LEU A 71 -15.37 -0.20 -15.85
N GLY A 72 -14.34 -1.01 -16.13
CA GLY A 72 -13.68 -1.06 -17.43
C GLY A 72 -12.76 0.12 -17.72
N HIS A 73 -12.37 0.89 -16.70
CA HIS A 73 -11.45 2.01 -16.86
C HIS A 73 -10.04 1.55 -17.26
N PRO A 74 -9.23 2.39 -17.92
CA PRO A 74 -7.91 2.01 -18.43
C PRO A 74 -6.97 1.47 -17.33
N PRO A 75 -6.47 0.22 -17.44
CA PRO A 75 -5.58 -0.37 -16.44
C PRO A 75 -4.21 0.31 -16.37
N LEU A 76 -3.70 0.83 -17.49
CA LEU A 76 -2.43 1.56 -17.51
C LEU A 76 -2.48 2.84 -16.66
N ALA A 77 -3.61 3.54 -16.65
CA ALA A 77 -3.81 4.72 -15.83
C ALA A 77 -3.78 4.37 -14.33
N LEU A 78 -4.31 3.20 -13.96
CA LEU A 78 -4.25 2.65 -12.61
C LEU A 78 -2.83 2.23 -12.22
N ILE A 79 -2.13 1.51 -13.09
CA ILE A 79 -0.74 1.10 -12.88
C ILE A 79 0.16 2.33 -12.68
N ALA A 80 -0.02 3.37 -13.48
CA ALA A 80 0.70 4.62 -13.31
C ALA A 80 0.43 5.27 -11.94
N THR A 81 -0.81 5.21 -11.44
CA THR A 81 -1.16 5.68 -10.09
C THR A 81 -0.51 4.84 -8.99
N LEU A 82 -0.45 3.51 -9.13
CA LEU A 82 0.26 2.65 -8.19
C LEU A 82 1.78 2.94 -8.20
N ALA A 83 2.36 3.18 -9.37
CA ALA A 83 3.76 3.59 -9.49
C ALA A 83 4.03 4.94 -8.83
N LEU A 84 3.14 5.91 -9.03
CA LEU A 84 3.21 7.20 -8.35
C LEU A 84 3.11 7.03 -6.83
N ALA A 85 2.23 6.15 -6.34
CA ALA A 85 2.12 5.88 -4.91
C ALA A 85 3.45 5.39 -4.32
N VAL A 86 4.14 4.46 -4.99
CA VAL A 86 5.48 4.00 -4.57
C VAL A 86 6.49 5.15 -4.59
N LEU A 87 6.49 5.98 -5.64
CA LEU A 87 7.45 7.07 -5.81
C LEU A 87 7.32 8.16 -4.73
N ARG A 88 6.13 8.34 -4.16
CA ARG A 88 5.87 9.30 -3.07
C ARG A 88 6.45 8.86 -1.74
N GLU A 89 6.74 7.57 -1.58
CA GLU A 89 7.27 7.00 -0.35
C GLU A 89 8.79 6.93 -0.35
N ASP A 90 9.35 6.86 0.85
CA ASP A 90 10.71 6.38 1.07
C ASP A 90 10.75 4.85 0.91
N ALA A 91 10.32 4.38 -0.26
CA ALA A 91 10.08 2.99 -0.54
C ALA A 91 11.36 2.17 -0.55
N GLY A 92 11.38 1.06 0.19
CA GLY A 92 12.42 0.05 0.09
C GLY A 92 12.32 -0.76 -1.21
N PHE A 93 13.39 -1.48 -1.56
CA PHE A 93 13.48 -2.28 -2.79
C PHE A 93 12.31 -3.27 -2.99
N HIS A 94 11.74 -3.81 -1.90
CA HIS A 94 10.61 -4.72 -1.99
C HIS A 94 9.34 -4.08 -2.56
N ALA A 95 9.07 -2.79 -2.31
CA ALA A 95 7.91 -2.13 -2.89
C ALA A 95 8.03 -2.00 -4.42
N TYR A 96 9.23 -1.68 -4.91
CA TYR A 96 9.53 -1.67 -6.33
C TYR A 96 9.43 -3.07 -6.95
N GLN A 97 10.00 -4.10 -6.30
CA GLN A 97 9.90 -5.49 -6.76
C GLN A 97 8.45 -5.97 -6.83
N MET A 98 7.63 -5.66 -5.82
CA MET A 98 6.22 -6.06 -5.79
C MET A 98 5.41 -5.36 -6.89
N LEU A 99 5.65 -4.06 -7.11
CA LEU A 99 5.02 -3.33 -8.20
C LEU A 99 5.45 -3.89 -9.56
N GLU A 100 6.76 -4.06 -9.79
CA GLU A 100 7.29 -4.53 -11.07
C GLU A 100 6.81 -5.96 -11.39
N ALA A 101 6.94 -6.87 -10.44
CA ALA A 101 6.48 -8.25 -10.60
C ALA A 101 4.96 -8.29 -10.86
N GLY A 102 4.19 -7.50 -10.12
CA GLY A 102 2.75 -7.38 -10.31
C GLY A 102 2.38 -6.85 -11.69
N VAL A 103 3.06 -5.82 -12.19
CA VAL A 103 2.82 -5.28 -13.54
C VAL A 103 3.20 -6.31 -14.61
N ARG A 104 4.34 -6.99 -14.50
CA ARG A 104 4.74 -8.05 -15.45
C ARG A 104 3.74 -9.20 -15.49
N GLN A 105 3.26 -9.64 -14.33
CA GLN A 105 2.22 -10.65 -14.24
C GLN A 105 0.91 -10.13 -14.86
N TYR A 106 0.47 -8.92 -14.52
CA TYR A 106 -0.71 -8.32 -15.15
C TYR A 106 -0.61 -8.26 -16.68
N SER A 107 0.54 -7.87 -17.24
CA SER A 107 0.75 -7.86 -18.69
C SER A 107 0.62 -9.24 -19.34
N THR A 108 0.86 -10.32 -18.60
CA THR A 108 0.72 -11.70 -19.08
C THR A 108 -0.74 -12.16 -19.05
N TRP A 109 -1.48 -11.83 -17.99
CA TRP A 109 -2.86 -12.28 -17.77
C TRP A 109 -3.93 -11.30 -18.33
N GLY A 110 -3.57 -10.04 -18.57
CA GLY A 110 -4.46 -9.00 -19.03
C GLY A 110 -5.55 -8.63 -18.01
N ASN A 111 -6.65 -8.02 -18.47
CA ASN A 111 -7.77 -7.64 -17.60
C ASN A 111 -8.74 -8.80 -17.29
N ALA A 112 -8.25 -10.04 -17.29
CA ALA A 112 -8.96 -11.22 -16.82
C ALA A 112 -9.04 -11.26 -15.27
N GLY A 113 -9.78 -12.21 -14.70
CA GLY A 113 -9.94 -12.35 -13.25
C GLY A 113 -8.60 -12.42 -12.52
N GLU A 114 -7.69 -13.25 -13.00
CA GLU A 114 -6.34 -13.44 -12.45
C GLU A 114 -5.53 -12.15 -12.48
N GLY A 115 -5.55 -11.42 -13.60
CA GLY A 115 -4.88 -10.14 -13.73
C GLY A 115 -5.46 -9.08 -12.79
N ARG A 116 -6.78 -9.03 -12.63
CA ARG A 116 -7.43 -8.14 -11.66
C ARG A 116 -6.99 -8.46 -10.23
N HIS A 117 -6.93 -9.74 -9.87
CA HIS A 117 -6.45 -10.18 -8.55
C HIS A 117 -5.00 -9.78 -8.30
N ILE A 118 -4.15 -9.83 -9.33
CA ILE A 118 -2.75 -9.40 -9.23
C ILE A 118 -2.67 -7.91 -8.86
N LEU A 119 -3.39 -7.02 -9.56
CA LEU A 119 -3.36 -5.58 -9.24
C LEU A 119 -3.98 -5.28 -7.88
N ILE A 120 -5.03 -6.01 -7.48
CA ILE A 120 -5.60 -5.93 -6.13
C ILE A 120 -4.55 -6.32 -5.08
N ALA A 121 -3.79 -7.39 -5.31
CA ALA A 121 -2.75 -7.84 -4.40
C ALA A 121 -1.60 -6.81 -4.29
N VAL A 122 -1.19 -6.19 -5.40
CA VAL A 122 -0.22 -5.10 -5.41
C VAL A 122 -0.71 -3.93 -4.55
N ALA A 123 -1.96 -3.49 -4.75
CA ALA A 123 -2.53 -2.39 -3.97
C ALA A 123 -2.58 -2.70 -2.47
N ARG A 124 -2.95 -3.93 -2.08
CA ARG A 124 -2.92 -4.39 -0.69
C ARG A 124 -1.52 -4.34 -0.10
N TYR A 125 -0.54 -4.85 -0.83
CA TYR A 125 0.85 -4.83 -0.40
C TYR A 125 1.32 -3.39 -0.18
N LEU A 126 1.11 -2.50 -1.15
CA LEU A 126 1.51 -1.10 -1.03
C LEU A 126 0.82 -0.42 0.16
N ALA A 127 -0.48 -0.63 0.35
CA ALA A 127 -1.24 0.01 1.42
C ALA A 127 -0.87 -0.52 2.82
N ALA A 128 -0.31 -1.73 2.90
CA ALA A 128 0.21 -2.28 4.14
C ALA A 128 1.58 -1.67 4.53
N HIS A 129 2.30 -1.09 3.56
CA HIS A 129 3.63 -0.51 3.74
C HIS A 129 3.68 1.02 3.54
N SER A 130 2.51 1.65 3.35
CA SER A 130 2.34 3.08 3.18
C SER A 130 1.32 3.64 4.20
N PRO A 131 1.45 4.92 4.60
CA PRO A 131 2.54 5.84 4.25
C PRO A 131 3.82 5.53 5.04
N THR A 132 4.96 5.91 4.46
CA THR A 132 6.24 6.04 5.15
C THR A 132 6.35 7.44 5.79
N GLU A 133 7.42 7.68 6.54
CA GLU A 133 7.71 9.02 7.10
C GLU A 133 8.06 10.06 6.01
N ARG A 134 8.45 9.64 4.80
CA ARG A 134 8.84 10.51 3.67
C ARG A 134 9.91 11.56 4.05
N GLY A 135 10.91 11.13 4.82
CA GLY A 135 11.98 11.98 5.37
C GLY A 135 13.29 11.96 4.59
N THR A 136 13.43 11.10 3.57
CA THR A 136 14.70 10.93 2.84
C THR A 136 15.11 12.23 2.12
N LEU A 137 14.16 12.93 1.49
CA LEU A 137 14.45 14.21 0.84
C LEU A 137 14.95 15.25 1.84
N GLN A 138 14.28 15.39 2.98
CA GLN A 138 14.69 16.31 4.04
C GLN A 138 16.10 15.98 4.53
N THR A 139 16.39 14.70 4.74
CA THR A 139 17.71 14.23 5.16
C THR A 139 18.79 14.58 4.14
N ALA A 140 18.53 14.32 2.85
CA ALA A 140 19.44 14.64 1.77
C ALA A 140 19.69 16.15 1.64
N ASP A 141 18.65 16.97 1.80
CA ASP A 141 18.77 18.43 1.77
C ASP A 141 19.56 18.97 2.96
N ILE A 142 19.34 18.45 4.17
CA ILE A 142 20.13 18.80 5.35
C ILE A 142 21.60 18.43 5.13
N ALA A 143 21.90 17.21 4.65
CA ALA A 143 23.26 16.78 4.36
C ALA A 143 23.93 17.69 3.32
N ARG A 144 23.22 18.00 2.22
CA ARG A 144 23.71 18.91 1.18
C ARG A 144 23.99 20.32 1.70
N ARG A 145 23.13 20.84 2.60
CA ARG A 145 23.31 22.15 3.23
C ARG A 145 24.56 22.16 4.11
N LEU A 146 24.74 21.12 4.94
CA LEU A 146 25.90 20.99 5.82
C LEU A 146 27.21 20.87 5.05
N MET A 147 27.23 20.11 3.95
CA MET A 147 28.40 20.00 3.06
C MET A 147 28.84 21.36 2.46
N ARG A 148 27.93 22.33 2.37
CA ARG A 148 28.21 23.70 1.87
C ARG A 148 28.52 24.69 2.99
N GLY A 149 28.72 24.22 4.22
CA GLY A 149 29.01 25.05 5.39
C GLY A 149 27.77 25.72 6.01
N GLY A 150 26.56 25.29 5.66
CA GLY A 150 25.34 25.81 6.30
C GLY A 150 25.16 25.28 7.72
N GLU A 151 24.50 26.06 8.58
CA GLU A 151 24.28 25.68 9.99
C GLU A 151 23.18 24.63 10.16
N ILE A 152 23.25 23.86 11.27
CA ILE A 152 22.23 22.86 11.64
C ILE A 152 20.96 23.55 12.16
N HIS A 153 21.11 24.69 12.85
CA HIS A 153 20.03 25.45 13.47
C HIS A 153 20.26 26.94 13.20
N GLN A 154 19.30 27.63 12.56
CA GLN A 154 19.25 29.10 12.68
C GLN A 154 18.64 29.37 14.05
N GLY A 155 19.46 29.71 15.05
CA GLY A 155 18.92 30.25 16.29
C GLY A 155 18.07 31.46 15.92
N THR A 156 16.78 31.45 16.25
CA THR A 156 15.97 32.67 16.24
C THR A 156 16.60 33.59 17.29
N GLY A 157 17.55 34.41 16.85
CA GLY A 157 18.08 35.49 17.64
C GLY A 157 16.92 36.41 17.96
N ALA A 158 16.44 36.35 19.19
CA ALA A 158 15.63 37.40 19.75
C ALA A 158 16.45 38.70 19.68
N SER A 159 15.92 39.68 18.96
CA SER A 159 16.17 41.10 19.12
C SER A 159 14.84 41.82 18.94
#